data_AF-A0A9W9BPM7-F1
#
_entry.id   AF-A0A9W9BPM7-F1
#
_cell.length_a   1.000
_cell.length_b   1.000
_cell.length_c   1.000
_cell.angle_alpha   90.00
_cell.angle_beta   90.00
_cell.angle_gamma   90.00
#
_symmetry.space_group_name_H-M   'P 1'
#
loop_
_entity.id
_entity.type
_entity.pdbx_description
1 polymer ?
#
loop_
_entity_poly.entity_id
_entity_poly.type
_entity_poly.pdbx_seq_one_letter_code
_entity_poly.pdbx_strand_id
1 'polypeptide(L)'
;MKSVAYLGVINLGIFALSICVLAGCRSNMEKNYPIINWPQSTIELIWGKECTNATADYMPDLYKLGTSGICRVVDGKTSCKSKFPPSLNLARAILEDLSEAESSDIIKECRRTIDKPINHSTAEKLGIAMVSFIIASIFLNIISVVVAAASGSSFGVPATSVLVIDALFIFTSLIMCIAMMNFEGGGYLKNVSGRDFSDREMIGVAIWMLFAMLIARVLSNPWLLVGALVIILPIVLVFVLFLVRTRGFFAVVRAAVAEG
;
A
#
# COMPACT_ATOMS: atom_id res chain seq x y z
N MET A 1 -35.20 4.79 7.88
CA MET A 1 -35.07 3.37 7.45
C MET A 1 -34.31 3.20 6.14
N LYS A 2 -34.77 3.75 5.00
CA LYS A 2 -34.06 3.62 3.70
C LYS A 2 -32.59 4.07 3.72
N SER A 3 -32.31 5.18 4.41
CA SER A 3 -30.95 5.73 4.51
C SER A 3 -30.01 4.92 5.43
N VAL A 4 -30.55 4.29 6.47
CA VAL A 4 -29.81 3.35 7.34
C VAL A 4 -29.48 2.06 6.60
N ALA A 5 -30.42 1.54 5.81
CA ALA A 5 -30.18 0.37 4.96
C ALA A 5 -29.08 0.63 3.92
N TYR A 6 -29.10 1.80 3.27
CA TYR A 6 -28.04 2.25 2.36
C TYR A 6 -26.67 2.28 3.04
N LEU A 7 -26.58 2.91 4.22
CA LEU A 7 -25.34 2.94 5.00
C LEU A 7 -24.86 1.53 5.37
N GLY A 8 -25.77 0.64 5.74
CA GLY A 8 -25.47 -0.76 6.04
C GLY A 8 -24.86 -1.51 4.86
N VAL A 9 -25.40 -1.33 3.65
CA VAL A 9 -24.87 -1.95 2.43
C VAL A 9 -23.46 -1.44 2.11
N ILE A 10 -23.22 -0.13 2.22
CA ILE A 10 -21.89 0.43 1.98
C ILE A 10 -20.89 -0.08 3.03
N ASN A 11 -21.28 -0.12 4.30
CA ASN A 11 -20.43 -0.63 5.37
C ASN A 11 -20.08 -2.11 5.19
N LEU A 12 -20.99 -2.92 4.65
CA LEU A 12 -20.70 -4.31 4.30
C LEU A 12 -19.64 -4.41 3.20
N GLY A 13 -19.71 -3.54 2.18
CA GLY A 13 -18.70 -3.47 1.13
C GLY A 13 -17.33 -3.06 1.67
N ILE A 14 -17.28 -2.02 2.50
CA ILE A 14 -16.03 -1.56 3.14
C ILE A 14 -15.47 -2.66 4.06
N PHE A 15 -16.32 -3.34 4.82
CA PHE A 15 -15.93 -4.47 5.66
C PHE A 15 -15.28 -5.60 4.86
N ALA A 16 -15.89 -6.00 3.74
CA ALA A 16 -15.33 -7.03 2.86
C ALA A 16 -13.96 -6.60 2.31
N LEU A 17 -13.82 -5.36 1.85
CA LEU A 17 -12.54 -4.81 1.39
C LEU A 17 -11.49 -4.78 2.49
N SER A 18 -11.84 -4.36 3.72
CA SER A 18 -10.93 -4.38 4.86
C SER A 18 -10.41 -5.79 5.13
N ILE A 19 -11.26 -6.81 5.07
CA ILE A 19 -10.83 -8.21 5.23
C ILE A 19 -9.89 -8.63 4.11
N CYS A 20 -10.19 -8.31 2.84
CA CYS A 20 -9.31 -8.63 1.72
C CYS A 20 -7.93 -7.99 1.89
N VAL A 21 -7.88 -6.73 2.32
CA VAL A 21 -6.62 -6.02 2.59
C VAL A 21 -5.88 -6.67 3.76
N LEU A 22 -6.57 -7.00 4.86
CA LEU A 22 -5.97 -7.62 6.05
C LEU A 22 -5.54 -9.08 5.84
N ALA A 23 -6.19 -9.81 4.95
CA ALA A 23 -5.82 -11.19 4.62
C ALA A 23 -4.79 -11.29 3.50
N GLY A 24 -4.34 -10.14 2.97
CA GLY A 24 -3.47 -10.07 1.81
C GLY A 24 -2.21 -10.94 1.94
N CYS A 25 -2.01 -11.79 0.93
CA CYS A 25 -0.90 -12.73 0.83
C CYS A 25 -0.76 -13.74 1.99
N ARG A 26 -1.85 -14.03 2.72
CA ARG A 26 -1.87 -15.03 3.79
C ARG A 26 -1.78 -16.46 3.26
N SER A 27 -2.55 -16.79 2.22
CA SER A 27 -2.57 -18.08 1.57
C SER A 27 -2.68 -17.94 0.04
N ASN A 28 -2.69 -19.08 -0.66
CA ASN A 28 -2.88 -19.13 -2.10
C ASN A 28 -4.24 -18.58 -2.56
N MET A 29 -5.25 -18.52 -1.68
CA MET A 29 -6.54 -17.90 -1.98
C MET A 29 -6.46 -16.37 -1.94
N GLU A 30 -5.67 -15.80 -1.02
CA GLU A 30 -5.51 -14.35 -0.86
C GLU A 30 -4.27 -13.77 -1.56
N LYS A 31 -3.63 -14.54 -2.45
CA LYS A 31 -2.44 -14.15 -3.21
C LYS A 31 -2.63 -12.95 -4.15
N ASN A 32 -3.88 -12.58 -4.40
CA ASN A 32 -4.26 -11.49 -5.31
C ASN A 32 -4.43 -10.14 -4.60
N TYR A 33 -4.21 -10.09 -3.27
CA TYR A 33 -4.31 -8.85 -2.49
C TYR A 33 -2.96 -8.40 -1.91
N PRO A 34 -1.89 -8.29 -2.72
CA PRO A 34 -0.64 -7.69 -2.24
C PRO A 34 -0.81 -6.19 -1.99
N ILE A 35 -0.04 -5.65 -1.05
CA ILE A 35 0.19 -4.22 -0.91
C ILE A 35 1.28 -3.78 -1.89
N ILE A 36 2.38 -4.53 -1.95
CA ILE A 36 3.55 -4.21 -2.77
C ILE A 36 3.92 -5.44 -3.58
N ASN A 37 4.24 -5.21 -4.85
CA ASN A 37 4.79 -6.16 -5.79
C ASN A 37 6.25 -5.79 -6.06
N TRP A 38 7.12 -6.79 -6.13
CA TRP A 38 8.53 -6.63 -6.46
C TRP A 38 8.88 -7.60 -7.58
N PRO A 39 8.75 -7.18 -8.85
CA PRO A 39 9.11 -8.02 -9.97
C PRO A 39 10.63 -8.17 -10.05
N GLN A 40 11.08 -9.32 -10.56
CA GLN A 40 12.50 -9.61 -10.74
C GLN A 40 13.23 -8.54 -11.54
N SER A 41 12.59 -7.93 -12.55
CA SER A 41 13.15 -6.82 -13.32
C SER A 41 13.51 -5.61 -12.46
N THR A 42 12.68 -5.25 -11.48
CA THR A 42 12.99 -4.16 -10.54
C THR A 42 14.11 -4.55 -9.60
N ILE A 43 14.13 -5.80 -9.14
CA ILE A 43 15.20 -6.32 -8.29
C ILE A 43 16.56 -6.30 -9.03
N GLU A 44 16.57 -6.68 -10.31
CA GLU A 44 17.75 -6.64 -11.18
C GLU A 44 18.32 -5.22 -11.30
N LEU A 45 17.47 -4.19 -11.40
CA LEU A 45 17.91 -2.79 -11.46
C LEU A 45 18.59 -2.33 -10.17
N ILE A 46 18.20 -2.89 -9.02
CA ILE A 46 18.73 -2.49 -7.72
C ILE A 46 20.06 -3.19 -7.42
N TRP A 47 20.19 -4.46 -7.80
CA TRP A 47 21.31 -5.32 -7.39
C TRP A 47 22.27 -5.71 -8.52
N GLY A 48 21.88 -5.42 -9.76
CA GLY A 48 22.67 -5.72 -10.94
C GLY A 48 22.42 -7.11 -11.51
N LYS A 49 22.78 -7.25 -12.79
CA LYS A 49 22.63 -8.48 -13.57
C LYS A 49 23.46 -9.64 -13.03
N GLU A 50 24.65 -9.37 -12.52
CA GLU A 50 25.54 -10.41 -12.02
C GLU A 50 24.94 -11.14 -10.80
N CYS A 51 24.40 -10.38 -9.85
CA CYS A 51 23.70 -10.97 -8.71
C CYS A 51 22.44 -11.71 -9.12
N THR A 52 21.62 -11.11 -9.98
CA THR A 52 20.37 -11.71 -10.44
C THR A 52 20.60 -13.01 -11.21
N ASN A 53 21.65 -13.07 -12.05
CA ASN A 53 22.01 -14.28 -12.79
C ASN A 53 22.58 -15.37 -11.86
N ALA A 54 23.39 -14.98 -10.87
CA ALA A 54 23.95 -15.92 -9.90
C ALA A 54 22.88 -16.51 -8.96
N THR A 55 21.73 -15.85 -8.82
CA THR A 55 20.65 -16.26 -7.92
C THR A 55 19.37 -16.64 -8.64
N ALA A 56 19.39 -16.72 -9.98
CA ALA A 56 18.20 -16.93 -10.81
C ALA A 56 17.43 -18.21 -10.43
N ASP A 57 18.14 -19.29 -10.10
CA ASP A 57 17.52 -20.57 -9.73
C ASP A 57 16.79 -20.54 -8.38
N TYR A 58 17.08 -19.56 -7.53
CA TYR A 58 16.55 -19.43 -6.18
C TYR A 58 15.57 -18.26 -6.03
N MET A 59 15.57 -17.33 -6.98
CA MET A 59 14.78 -16.11 -6.89
C MET A 59 13.47 -16.25 -7.69
N PRO A 60 12.31 -15.96 -7.09
CA PRO A 60 11.03 -15.95 -7.78
C PRO A 60 10.93 -14.77 -8.76
N ASP A 61 10.12 -14.98 -9.80
CA ASP A 61 9.77 -13.97 -10.81
C ASP A 61 9.14 -12.71 -10.19
N LEU A 62 8.38 -12.92 -9.10
CA LEU A 62 7.65 -11.85 -8.43
C LEU A 62 7.48 -12.15 -6.93
N TYR A 63 7.90 -11.20 -6.11
CA TYR A 63 7.54 -11.14 -4.69
C TYR A 63 6.29 -10.30 -4.50
N LYS A 64 5.35 -10.82 -3.72
CA LYS A 64 4.09 -10.16 -3.35
C LYS A 64 4.05 -10.01 -1.84
N LEU A 65 4.15 -8.78 -1.36
CA LEU A 65 4.13 -8.45 0.07
C LEU A 65 2.72 -7.98 0.44
N GLY A 66 2.06 -8.71 1.35
CA GLY A 66 0.76 -8.36 1.90
C GLY A 66 0.83 -8.01 3.38
N THR A 67 -0.33 -7.70 3.96
CA THR A 67 -0.47 -7.40 5.39
C THR A 67 -0.31 -8.63 6.29
N SER A 68 -0.60 -9.82 5.76
CA SER A 68 -0.65 -11.08 6.53
C SER A 68 0.28 -12.17 6.00
N GLY A 69 1.15 -11.82 5.07
CA GLY A 69 2.14 -12.75 4.56
C GLY A 69 2.88 -12.26 3.33
N ILE A 70 3.67 -13.16 2.78
CA ILE A 70 4.47 -12.94 1.58
C ILE A 70 4.17 -14.10 0.63
N CYS A 71 3.85 -13.78 -0.62
CA CYS A 71 3.75 -14.77 -1.68
C CYS A 71 4.90 -14.63 -2.67
N ARG A 72 5.38 -15.76 -3.18
CA ARG A 72 6.41 -15.87 -4.20
C ARG A 72 5.79 -16.49 -5.44
N VAL A 73 6.09 -15.95 -6.61
CA VAL A 73 5.64 -16.49 -7.90
C VAL A 73 6.85 -17.04 -8.64
N VAL A 74 6.81 -18.33 -8.96
CA VAL A 74 7.86 -19.04 -9.74
C VAL A 74 7.15 -19.78 -10.86
N ASP A 75 7.49 -19.49 -12.12
CA ASP A 75 6.90 -20.11 -13.31
C ASP A 75 5.36 -20.08 -13.30
N GLY A 76 4.78 -18.96 -12.85
CA GLY A 76 3.34 -18.77 -12.71
C GLY A 76 2.68 -19.53 -11.55
N LYS A 77 3.40 -20.39 -10.81
CA LYS A 77 2.93 -21.00 -9.57
C LYS A 77 3.19 -20.06 -8.40
N THR A 78 2.20 -19.91 -7.53
CA THR A 78 2.31 -19.03 -6.35
C THR A 78 2.35 -19.85 -5.08
N SER A 79 3.34 -19.59 -4.22
CA SER A 79 3.43 -20.12 -2.86
C SER A 79 3.36 -18.95 -1.86
N CYS A 80 2.56 -19.09 -0.81
CA CYS A 80 2.38 -18.04 0.19
C CYS A 80 2.76 -18.54 1.58
N LYS A 81 3.46 -17.69 2.34
CA LYS A 81 3.81 -17.93 3.74
C LYS A 81 3.13 -16.87 4.60
N SER A 82 2.23 -17.32 5.47
CA SER A 82 1.55 -16.43 6.40
C SER A 82 2.53 -15.90 7.45
N LYS A 83 2.45 -14.60 7.70
CA LYS A 83 3.16 -13.91 8.78
C LYS A 83 2.38 -12.64 9.14
N PHE A 84 1.89 -12.59 10.37
CA PHE A 84 1.17 -11.45 10.91
C PHE A 84 1.70 -11.15 12.32
N PRO A 85 2.02 -9.88 12.66
CA PRO A 85 1.89 -8.65 11.87
C PRO A 85 2.80 -8.58 10.62
N PRO A 86 2.53 -7.65 9.69
CA PRO A 86 3.30 -7.53 8.45
C PRO A 86 4.73 -7.08 8.72
N SER A 87 5.72 -7.88 8.27
CA SER A 87 7.12 -7.42 8.32
C SER A 87 7.52 -6.54 7.13
N LEU A 88 6.84 -6.67 5.98
CA LEU A 88 7.08 -5.94 4.71
C LEU A 88 8.55 -5.86 4.23
N ASN A 89 9.42 -6.67 4.82
CA ASN A 89 10.86 -6.64 4.59
C ASN A 89 11.21 -7.52 3.38
N LEU A 90 11.43 -6.88 2.23
CA LEU A 90 11.84 -7.54 1.00
C LEU A 90 13.23 -8.18 1.13
N ALA A 91 14.18 -7.45 1.74
CA ALA A 91 15.56 -7.89 1.91
C ALA A 91 15.63 -9.23 2.62
N ARG A 92 14.89 -9.35 3.73
CA ARG A 92 14.79 -10.58 4.51
C ARG A 92 14.16 -11.72 3.73
N ALA A 93 13.09 -11.45 2.97
CA ALA A 93 12.46 -12.49 2.15
C ALA A 93 13.45 -13.07 1.13
N ILE A 94 14.27 -12.19 0.54
CA ILE A 94 15.28 -12.61 -0.44
C ILE A 94 16.46 -13.29 0.24
N LEU A 95 16.95 -12.79 1.38
CA LEU A 95 18.02 -13.44 2.13
C LEU A 95 17.62 -14.84 2.66
N GLU A 96 16.34 -15.03 2.99
CA GLU A 96 15.78 -16.35 3.32
C GLU A 96 15.85 -17.27 2.10
N ASP A 97 15.46 -16.82 0.91
CA ASP A 97 15.49 -17.64 -0.31
C ASP A 97 16.93 -17.93 -0.79
N LEU A 98 17.83 -16.95 -0.65
CA LEU A 98 19.25 -17.12 -0.95
C LEU A 98 19.96 -18.03 0.04
N SER A 99 19.39 -18.30 1.22
CA SER A 99 19.99 -19.18 2.23
C SER A 99 20.20 -20.61 1.73
N GLU A 100 19.40 -21.03 0.74
CA GLU A 100 19.46 -22.33 0.09
C GLU A 100 20.52 -22.40 -1.02
N ALA A 101 21.02 -21.25 -1.49
CA ALA A 101 22.03 -21.20 -2.55
C ALA A 101 23.42 -21.58 -2.05
N GLU A 102 24.14 -22.39 -2.84
CA GLU A 102 25.54 -22.76 -2.55
C GLU A 102 26.40 -21.51 -2.40
N SER A 103 27.27 -21.48 -1.38
CA SER A 103 28.03 -20.28 -1.05
C SER A 103 29.17 -20.04 -2.04
N SER A 104 28.92 -19.25 -3.07
CA SER A 104 29.96 -18.67 -3.93
C SER A 104 30.38 -17.28 -3.42
N ASP A 105 31.56 -16.81 -3.82
CA ASP A 105 32.04 -15.46 -3.46
C ASP A 105 31.11 -14.37 -4.04
N ILE A 106 30.51 -14.62 -5.21
CA ILE A 106 29.50 -13.75 -5.82
C ILE A 106 28.24 -13.69 -4.94
N ILE A 107 27.72 -14.83 -4.49
CA ILE A 107 26.52 -14.87 -3.63
C ILE A 107 26.76 -14.18 -2.28
N LYS A 108 27.97 -14.29 -1.71
CA LYS A 108 28.33 -13.56 -0.48
C LYS A 108 28.32 -12.05 -0.70
N GLU A 109 28.84 -11.57 -1.83
CA GLU A 109 28.84 -10.15 -2.15
C GLU A 109 27.43 -9.63 -2.47
N CYS A 110 26.61 -10.44 -3.13
CA CYS A 110 25.20 -10.15 -3.34
C CYS A 110 24.44 -10.02 -2.02
N ARG A 111 24.66 -10.94 -1.06
CA ARG A 111 24.03 -10.83 0.28
C ARG A 111 24.41 -9.53 0.99
N ARG A 112 25.67 -9.11 0.93
CA ARG A 112 26.11 -7.82 1.49
C ARG A 112 25.44 -6.62 0.81
N THR A 113 25.22 -6.71 -0.50
CA THR A 113 24.58 -5.64 -1.27
C THR A 113 23.06 -5.56 -1.00
N ILE A 114 22.43 -6.70 -0.71
CA ILE A 114 21.01 -6.79 -0.36
C ILE A 114 20.77 -6.26 1.06
N ASP A 115 21.67 -6.57 2.00
CA ASP A 115 21.66 -6.12 3.39
C ASP A 115 22.13 -4.66 3.57
N LYS A 116 21.74 -3.79 2.62
CA LYS A 116 21.92 -2.34 2.74
C LYS A 116 21.20 -1.83 4.00
N PRO A 117 21.70 -0.77 4.65
CA PRO A 117 21.08 -0.19 5.84
C PRO A 117 19.79 0.54 5.46
N ILE A 118 18.71 -0.21 5.26
CA ILE A 118 17.36 0.29 5.07
C ILE A 118 16.62 0.19 6.39
N ASN A 119 15.79 1.20 6.67
CA ASN A 119 15.08 1.31 7.94
C ASN A 119 13.83 0.41 7.96
N HIS A 120 14.04 -0.90 7.93
CA HIS A 120 12.98 -1.90 7.93
C HIS A 120 12.09 -1.83 9.18
N SER A 121 12.67 -1.45 10.32
CA SER A 121 11.93 -1.31 11.58
C SER A 121 10.83 -0.24 11.50
N THR A 122 11.09 0.85 10.76
CA THR A 122 10.09 1.92 10.60
C THR A 122 8.94 1.46 9.71
N ALA A 123 9.22 0.78 8.61
CA ALA A 123 8.17 0.23 7.75
C ALA A 123 7.33 -0.84 8.47
N GLU A 124 7.95 -1.71 9.26
CA GLU A 124 7.23 -2.69 10.09
C GLU A 124 6.28 -2.01 11.08
N LYS A 125 6.75 -0.99 11.82
CA LYS A 125 5.92 -0.21 12.75
C LYS A 125 4.76 0.49 12.04
N LEU A 126 5.01 1.09 10.88
CA LEU A 126 3.97 1.69 10.05
C LEU A 126 2.96 0.64 9.57
N GLY A 127 3.40 -0.57 9.25
CA GLY A 127 2.54 -1.68 8.84
C GLY A 127 1.62 -2.14 9.96
N ILE A 128 2.16 -2.26 11.18
CA ILE A 128 1.37 -2.57 12.39
C ILE A 128 0.34 -1.47 12.66
N ALA A 129 0.74 -0.19 12.55
CA ALA A 129 -0.16 0.94 12.76
C ALA A 129 -1.29 0.96 11.72
N MET A 130 -0.95 0.76 10.44
CA MET A 130 -1.92 0.67 9.35
C MET A 130 -2.94 -0.46 9.58
N VAL A 131 -2.47 -1.66 9.92
CA VAL A 131 -3.34 -2.80 10.25
C VAL A 131 -4.26 -2.45 11.42
N SER A 132 -3.75 -1.77 12.45
CA SER A 132 -4.55 -1.35 13.60
C SER A 132 -5.65 -0.36 13.21
N PHE A 133 -5.38 0.58 12.32
CA PHE A 133 -6.39 1.51 11.80
C PHE A 133 -7.45 0.82 10.94
N ILE A 134 -7.08 -0.15 10.11
CA ILE A 134 -8.04 -0.92 9.32
C ILE A 134 -8.96 -1.76 10.23
N ILE A 135 -8.40 -2.36 11.29
CA ILE A 135 -9.19 -3.09 12.29
C ILE A 135 -10.13 -2.13 13.04
N ALA A 136 -9.65 -0.97 13.47
CA ALA A 136 -10.49 0.03 14.12
C ALA A 136 -11.61 0.53 13.19
N SER A 137 -11.32 0.70 11.90
CA SER A 137 -12.30 1.03 10.87
C SER A 137 -13.44 0.01 10.78
N ILE A 138 -13.14 -1.29 10.86
CA ILE A 138 -14.16 -2.35 10.90
C ILE A 138 -15.15 -2.12 12.07
N PHE A 139 -14.65 -1.80 13.26
CA PHE A 139 -15.51 -1.54 14.42
C PHE A 139 -16.33 -0.25 14.25
N LEU A 140 -15.72 0.82 13.73
CA LEU A 140 -16.42 2.07 13.45
C LEU A 140 -17.55 1.89 12.43
N ASN A 141 -17.39 0.98 11.46
CA ASN A 141 -18.44 0.65 10.50
C ASN A 141 -19.67 0.06 11.20
N ILE A 142 -19.47 -0.88 12.13
CA ILE A 142 -20.56 -1.48 12.89
C ILE A 142 -21.22 -0.42 13.79
N ILE A 143 -20.41 0.35 14.52
CA ILE A 143 -20.89 1.41 15.43
C ILE A 143 -21.72 2.45 14.66
N SER A 144 -21.28 2.85 13.46
CA SER A 144 -21.98 3.86 12.66
C SER A 144 -23.41 3.43 12.28
N VAL A 145 -23.65 2.15 12.00
CA VAL A 145 -24.99 1.62 11.72
C VAL A 145 -25.86 1.65 12.96
N VAL A 146 -25.32 1.25 14.12
CA VAL A 146 -26.03 1.26 15.40
C VAL A 146 -26.42 2.68 15.77
N VAL A 147 -25.50 3.63 15.67
CA VAL A 147 -25.74 5.06 15.94
C VAL A 147 -26.77 5.63 14.96
N ALA A 148 -26.69 5.30 13.67
CA ALA A 148 -27.67 5.73 12.66
C ALA A 148 -29.06 5.16 12.92
N ALA A 149 -29.16 3.90 13.38
CA ALA A 149 -30.42 3.28 13.76
C ALA A 149 -31.03 3.94 15.00
N ALA A 150 -30.22 4.18 16.04
CA ALA A 150 -30.66 4.80 17.29
C ALA A 150 -31.12 6.25 17.11
N SER A 151 -30.42 7.02 16.25
CA SER A 151 -30.75 8.42 15.95
C SER A 151 -31.82 8.58 14.86
N GLY A 152 -32.26 7.49 14.23
CA GLY A 152 -33.23 7.51 13.13
C GLY A 152 -32.72 8.12 11.81
N SER A 153 -31.47 8.61 11.78
CA SER A 153 -30.88 9.28 10.62
C SER A 153 -29.41 8.89 10.42
N SER A 154 -29.10 8.33 9.25
CA SER A 154 -27.72 8.03 8.83
C SER A 154 -26.88 9.28 8.52
N PHE A 155 -27.53 10.44 8.38
CA PHE A 155 -26.88 11.72 8.09
C PHE A 155 -26.91 12.67 9.28
N GLY A 156 -27.43 12.22 10.43
CA GLY A 156 -27.35 12.97 11.67
C GLY A 156 -25.91 13.21 12.08
N VAL A 157 -25.69 14.27 12.86
CA VAL A 157 -24.36 14.64 13.38
C VAL A 157 -23.65 13.45 14.06
N PRO A 158 -24.30 12.67 14.95
CA PRO A 158 -23.62 11.57 15.64
C PRO A 158 -23.09 10.49 14.69
N ALA A 159 -23.90 10.05 13.72
CA ALA A 159 -23.48 9.06 12.73
C ALA A 159 -22.39 9.63 11.82
N THR A 160 -22.55 10.87 11.36
CA THR A 160 -21.57 11.56 10.51
C THR A 160 -20.21 11.67 11.19
N SER A 161 -20.15 12.01 12.49
CA SER A 161 -18.88 12.09 13.23
C SER A 161 -18.12 10.77 13.26
N VAL A 162 -18.82 9.64 13.45
CA VAL A 162 -18.20 8.30 13.39
C VAL A 162 -17.64 8.04 12.00
N LEU A 163 -18.39 8.39 10.95
CA LEU A 163 -17.96 8.20 9.56
C LEU A 163 -16.77 9.09 9.17
N VAL A 164 -16.67 10.30 9.73
CA VAL A 164 -15.48 11.18 9.57
C VAL A 164 -14.24 10.52 10.17
N ILE A 165 -14.32 10.02 11.40
CA ILE A 165 -13.20 9.35 12.05
C ILE A 165 -12.77 8.11 11.24
N ASP A 166 -13.74 7.33 10.76
CA ASP A 166 -13.46 6.18 9.91
C ASP A 166 -12.76 6.58 8.60
N ALA A 167 -13.24 7.64 7.93
CA ALA A 167 -12.60 8.17 6.73
C ALA A 167 -11.14 8.59 6.98
N LEU A 168 -10.85 9.21 8.13
CA LEU A 168 -9.50 9.59 8.54
C LEU A 168 -8.61 8.38 8.77
N PHE A 169 -9.13 7.30 9.37
CA PHE A 169 -8.37 6.06 9.57
C PHE A 169 -8.03 5.37 8.25
N ILE A 170 -8.98 5.31 7.30
CA ILE A 170 -8.75 4.77 5.96
C ILE A 170 -7.73 5.63 5.20
N PHE A 171 -7.87 6.96 5.24
CA PHE A 171 -6.95 7.89 4.61
C PHE A 171 -5.54 7.80 5.19
N THR A 172 -5.41 7.70 6.51
CA THR A 172 -4.12 7.53 7.18
C THR A 172 -3.48 6.19 6.81
N SER A 173 -4.28 5.13 6.67
CA SER A 173 -3.80 3.82 6.21
C SER A 173 -3.23 3.89 4.79
N LEU A 174 -3.86 4.65 3.87
CA LEU A 174 -3.32 4.92 2.53
C LEU A 174 -1.97 5.65 2.58
N ILE A 175 -1.85 6.69 3.40
CA ILE A 175 -0.58 7.40 3.57
C ILE A 175 0.49 6.46 4.13
N MET A 176 0.13 5.62 5.10
CA MET A 176 1.05 4.63 5.66
C MET A 176 1.50 3.61 4.62
N CYS A 177 0.64 3.14 3.70
CA CYS A 177 1.07 2.32 2.57
C CYS A 177 2.17 2.98 1.74
N ILE A 178 1.96 4.25 1.37
CA ILE A 178 2.94 5.01 0.57
C ILE A 178 4.23 5.21 1.35
N ALA A 179 4.15 5.56 2.64
CA ALA A 179 5.31 5.72 3.50
C ALA A 179 6.10 4.41 3.63
N MET A 180 5.44 3.27 3.80
CA MET A 180 6.09 1.96 3.85
C MET A 180 6.78 1.61 2.54
N MET A 181 6.14 1.87 1.39
CA MET A 181 6.79 1.70 0.07
C MET A 181 8.04 2.57 -0.06
N ASN A 182 8.01 3.80 0.43
CA ASN A 182 9.19 4.68 0.41
C ASN A 182 10.29 4.21 1.37
N PHE A 183 9.96 3.74 2.57
CA PHE A 183 10.95 3.26 3.53
C PHE A 183 11.55 1.91 3.14
N GLU A 184 10.77 0.99 2.58
CA GLU A 184 11.26 -0.32 2.12
C GLU A 184 11.90 -0.24 0.73
N GLY A 185 11.24 0.42 -0.23
CA GLY A 185 11.66 0.45 -1.64
C GLY A 185 12.47 1.67 -2.03
N GLY A 186 12.16 2.84 -1.47
CA GLY A 186 12.83 4.10 -1.84
C GLY A 186 14.33 4.10 -1.55
N GLY A 187 14.76 3.41 -0.49
CA GLY A 187 16.19 3.23 -0.17
C GLY A 187 16.95 2.44 -1.25
N TYR A 188 16.30 1.46 -1.87
CA TYR A 188 16.86 0.66 -2.95
C TYR A 188 16.86 1.40 -4.29
N LEU A 189 15.81 2.17 -4.56
CA LEU A 189 15.57 2.82 -5.85
C LEU A 189 16.22 4.21 -5.98
N LYS A 190 16.89 4.71 -4.94
CA LYS A 190 17.47 6.09 -4.90
C LYS A 190 18.34 6.43 -6.11
N ASN A 191 19.06 5.46 -6.66
CA ASN A 191 19.99 5.65 -7.79
C ASN A 191 19.46 5.07 -9.11
N VAL A 192 18.21 4.60 -9.13
CA VAL A 192 17.57 4.04 -10.33
C VAL A 192 16.73 5.15 -10.98
N SER A 193 16.86 5.31 -12.30
CA SER A 193 16.04 6.28 -13.03
C SER A 193 14.57 5.87 -12.95
N GLY A 194 13.68 6.84 -12.68
CA GLY A 194 12.22 6.62 -12.71
C GLY A 194 11.65 6.20 -14.07
N ARG A 195 12.47 6.17 -15.13
CA ARG A 195 12.11 5.61 -16.44
C ARG A 195 12.34 4.11 -16.54
N ASP A 196 13.17 3.56 -15.66
CA ASP A 196 13.63 2.17 -15.73
C ASP A 196 12.74 1.24 -14.89
N PHE A 197 11.91 1.77 -14.00
CA PHE A 197 10.93 1.00 -13.22
C PHE A 197 9.52 1.57 -13.31
N SER A 198 8.53 0.72 -13.05
CA SER A 198 7.10 1.05 -13.15
C SER A 198 6.45 1.04 -11.77
N ASP A 199 6.13 2.23 -11.23
CA ASP A 199 5.35 2.37 -9.99
C ASP A 199 4.03 1.58 -10.06
N ARG A 200 3.42 1.53 -11.25
CA ARG A 200 2.16 0.82 -11.48
C ARG A 200 2.29 -0.68 -11.25
N GLU A 201 3.43 -1.27 -11.60
CA GLU A 201 3.68 -2.70 -11.41
C GLU A 201 3.96 -3.03 -9.94
N MET A 202 4.60 -2.09 -9.23
CA MET A 202 4.91 -2.23 -7.80
C MET A 202 3.70 -2.03 -6.89
N ILE A 203 2.73 -1.20 -7.29
CA ILE A 203 1.50 -0.98 -6.51
C ILE A 203 0.61 -2.23 -6.58
N GLY A 204 0.38 -2.83 -5.41
CA GLY A 204 -0.49 -3.98 -5.26
C GLY A 204 -1.98 -3.62 -5.22
N VAL A 205 -2.83 -4.63 -5.38
CA VAL A 205 -4.30 -4.50 -5.40
C VAL A 205 -4.85 -3.95 -4.07
N ALA A 206 -4.21 -4.25 -2.93
CA ALA A 206 -4.69 -3.80 -1.63
C ALA A 206 -4.71 -2.26 -1.49
N ILE A 207 -3.79 -1.55 -2.16
CA ILE A 207 -3.78 -0.07 -2.18
C ILE A 207 -5.01 0.46 -2.91
N TRP A 208 -5.36 -0.15 -4.05
CA TRP A 208 -6.58 0.19 -4.78
C TRP A 208 -7.85 -0.12 -3.99
N MET A 209 -7.85 -1.19 -3.19
CA MET A 209 -8.94 -1.52 -2.29
C MET A 209 -9.11 -0.46 -1.19
N LEU A 210 -8.01 0.00 -0.58
CA LEU A 210 -8.07 1.09 0.40
C LEU A 210 -8.58 2.40 -0.22
N PHE A 211 -8.19 2.69 -1.46
CA PHE A 211 -8.72 3.83 -2.20
C PHE A 211 -10.22 3.69 -2.48
N ALA A 212 -10.68 2.52 -2.89
CA ALA A 212 -12.10 2.22 -3.08
C ALA A 212 -12.90 2.32 -1.76
N MET A 213 -12.33 1.87 -0.64
CA MET A 213 -12.92 2.04 0.69
C MET A 213 -13.09 3.52 1.04
N LEU A 214 -12.08 4.36 0.77
CA LEU A 214 -12.15 5.80 1.02
C LEU A 214 -13.24 6.45 0.16
N ILE A 215 -13.30 6.14 -1.14
CA ILE A 215 -14.35 6.64 -2.04
C ILE A 215 -15.74 6.21 -1.53
N ALA A 216 -15.91 4.93 -1.22
CA ALA A 216 -17.17 4.41 -0.70
C ALA A 216 -17.58 5.12 0.59
N ARG A 217 -16.63 5.41 1.48
CA ARG A 217 -16.88 6.16 2.72
C ARG A 217 -17.30 7.59 2.44
N VAL A 218 -16.60 8.30 1.56
CA VAL A 218 -16.94 9.69 1.19
C VAL A 218 -18.34 9.76 0.55
N LEU A 219 -18.67 8.79 -0.31
CA LEU A 219 -19.99 8.72 -0.95
C LEU A 219 -21.10 8.26 -0.01
N SER A 220 -20.77 7.59 1.10
CA SER A 220 -21.76 7.08 2.07
C SER A 220 -22.54 8.17 2.80
N ASN A 221 -22.02 9.40 2.82
CA ASN A 221 -22.66 10.52 3.51
C ASN A 221 -22.46 11.84 2.73
N PRO A 222 -23.53 12.59 2.44
CA PRO A 222 -23.44 13.82 1.64
C PRO A 222 -22.56 14.90 2.29
N TRP A 223 -22.51 14.97 3.63
CA TRP A 223 -21.65 15.92 4.34
C TRP A 223 -20.17 15.57 4.17
N LEU A 224 -19.83 14.28 4.16
CA LEU A 224 -18.47 13.84 3.85
C LEU A 224 -18.08 14.17 2.43
N LEU A 225 -19.00 13.99 1.47
CA LEU A 225 -18.76 14.36 0.08
C LEU A 225 -18.49 15.86 -0.07
N VAL A 226 -19.33 16.71 0.54
CA VAL A 226 -19.12 18.16 0.54
C VAL A 226 -17.77 18.51 1.16
N GLY A 227 -17.44 17.93 2.32
CA GLY A 227 -16.14 18.15 2.97
C GLY A 227 -14.96 17.74 2.09
N ALA A 228 -15.04 16.56 1.46
CA ALA A 228 -14.02 16.07 0.55
C ALA A 228 -13.84 16.98 -0.67
N LEU A 229 -14.94 17.46 -1.27
CA LEU A 229 -14.88 18.40 -2.39
C LEU A 229 -14.24 19.72 -1.98
N VAL A 230 -14.59 20.26 -0.81
CA VAL A 230 -14.01 21.51 -0.28
C VAL A 230 -12.50 21.38 -0.04
N ILE A 231 -11.99 20.19 0.29
CA ILE A 231 -10.55 19.98 0.52
C ILE A 231 -9.79 19.63 -0.77
N ILE A 232 -10.33 18.70 -1.58
CA ILE A 232 -9.65 18.18 -2.77
C ILE A 232 -9.66 19.20 -3.91
N LEU A 233 -10.77 19.92 -4.11
CA LEU A 233 -10.92 20.85 -5.23
C LEU A 233 -9.88 21.99 -5.19
N PRO A 234 -9.60 22.64 -4.04
CA PRO A 234 -8.49 23.58 -3.93
C PRO A 234 -7.12 22.98 -4.22
N ILE A 235 -6.83 21.75 -3.74
CA ILE A 235 -5.53 21.10 -3.98
C ILE A 235 -5.34 20.87 -5.48
N VAL A 236 -6.34 20.30 -6.15
CA VAL A 236 -6.31 20.06 -7.59
C VAL A 236 -6.24 21.37 -8.35
N LEU A 237 -7.02 22.39 -7.97
CA LEU A 237 -6.96 23.71 -8.59
C LEU A 237 -5.59 24.35 -8.42
N VAL A 238 -4.98 24.32 -7.24
CA VAL A 238 -3.63 24.84 -7.03
C VAL A 238 -2.64 24.08 -7.89
N PHE A 239 -2.71 22.75 -7.94
CA PHE A 239 -1.80 21.93 -8.74
C PHE A 239 -1.94 22.21 -10.24
N VAL A 240 -3.18 22.27 -10.74
CA VAL A 240 -3.48 22.57 -12.15
C VAL A 240 -3.11 24.00 -12.49
N LEU A 241 -3.47 24.99 -11.67
CA LEU A 241 -3.11 26.40 -11.89
C LEU A 241 -1.60 26.61 -11.83
N PHE A 242 -0.90 25.90 -10.95
CA PHE A 242 0.56 25.91 -10.88
C PHE A 242 1.20 25.27 -12.12
N LEU A 243 0.68 24.14 -12.59
CA LEU A 243 1.11 23.48 -13.84
C LEU A 243 0.75 24.26 -15.12
N VAL A 244 -0.32 25.05 -15.10
CA VAL A 244 -0.70 25.93 -16.22
C VAL A 244 0.14 27.21 -16.23
N ARG A 245 0.48 27.74 -15.04
CA ARG A 245 1.34 28.93 -14.89
C ARG A 245 2.81 28.63 -15.20
N THR A 246 3.28 27.42 -14.90
CA THR A 246 4.61 26.94 -15.28
C THR A 246 4.48 26.18 -16.60
N ARG A 247 4.77 26.82 -17.74
CA ARG A 247 4.63 26.22 -19.09
C ARG A 247 5.44 24.91 -19.23
N GLY A 248 4.84 23.79 -18.85
CA GLY A 248 5.38 22.44 -19.00
C GLY A 248 6.06 21.90 -17.73
N PHE A 249 5.65 20.68 -17.35
CA PHE A 249 6.16 19.85 -16.26
C PHE A 249 7.71 19.78 -16.19
N PHE A 250 8.40 19.87 -17.34
CA PHE A 250 9.86 19.78 -17.44
C PHE A 250 10.65 21.03 -16.98
N ALA A 251 10.03 22.20 -16.85
CA ALA A 251 10.72 23.40 -16.36
C ALA A 251 10.87 23.39 -14.82
N VAL A 252 9.89 22.82 -14.11
CA VAL A 252 9.88 22.75 -12.63
C VAL A 252 10.92 21.75 -12.11
N VAL A 253 11.07 20.59 -12.78
CA VAL A 253 12.09 19.59 -12.41
C VAL A 253 13.51 20.15 -12.60
N ARG A 254 13.75 20.98 -13.61
CA ARG A 254 15.06 21.65 -13.77
C ARG A 254 15.33 22.72 -12.71
N ALA A 255 14.32 23.49 -12.31
CA ALA A 255 14.50 24.55 -11.32
C ALA A 255 14.75 23.99 -9.90
N ALA A 256 14.03 22.94 -9.50
CA ALA A 256 14.19 22.33 -8.18
C ALA A 256 15.49 21.51 -8.02
N VAL A 257 16.08 21.03 -9.12
CA VAL A 257 17.37 20.30 -9.11
C VAL A 257 18.57 21.24 -9.25
N ALA A 258 18.38 22.46 -9.75
CA ALA A 258 19.47 23.44 -9.90
C ALA A 258 19.76 24.26 -8.62
N GLU A 259 18.90 24.17 -7.59
CA GLU A 259 19.08 24.85 -6.30
C GLU A 259 19.37 23.88 -5.13
N GLY A 260 19.73 22.62 -5.44
CA GLY A 260 20.20 21.63 -4.47
C GLY A 260 21.70 21.39 -4.58
#